data_AF-A0A429CV50-F1
#
_entry.id   AF-A0A429CV50-F1
#
_cell.length_a   1.000
_cell.length_b   1.000
_cell.length_c   1.000
_cell.angle_alpha   90.00
_cell.angle_beta   90.00
_cell.angle_gamma   90.00
#
_symmetry.space_group_name_H-M   'P 1'
#
loop_
_entity.id
_entity.type
_entity.pdbx_description
1 polymer ?
#
loop_
_entity_poly.entity_id
_entity_poly.type
_entity_poly.pdbx_seq_one_letter_code
_entity_poly.pdbx_strand_id
1 'polypeptide(L)' 'RVLASRAREGLKQAYLQAHVSDTLTGDEECARYADQLGTYARGRLRVRAERGLRKHLEECARCRLAATQIEEVASGIPAV' A
#
# COMPACT_ATOMS: atom_id res chain seq x y z
N ARG A 1 14.14 14.41 9.05
CA ARG A 1 13.04 13.86 8.18
C ARG A 1 13.35 12.47 7.57
N VAL A 2 14.06 11.57 8.27
CA VAL A 2 14.44 10.23 7.74
C VAL A 2 13.76 9.06 8.48
N LEU A 3 13.45 9.22 9.77
CA LEU A 3 12.90 8.15 10.63
C LEU A 3 11.52 7.68 10.18
N ALA A 4 10.61 8.61 9.87
CA ALA A 4 9.28 8.27 9.41
C ALA A 4 9.32 7.48 8.08
N SER A 5 10.28 7.74 7.18
CA SER A 5 10.39 6.98 5.93
C SER A 5 10.86 5.54 6.16
N ARG A 6 11.77 5.32 7.11
CA ARG A 6 12.20 3.96 7.50
C ARG A 6 11.11 3.18 8.21
N ALA A 7 10.39 3.80 9.14
CA ALA A 7 9.27 3.15 9.82
C ALA A 7 8.20 2.69 8.83
N ARG A 8 7.91 3.52 7.81
CA ARG A 8 6.94 3.20 6.76
C ARG A 8 7.41 2.12 5.80
N GLU A 9 8.70 2.11 5.47
CA GLU A 9 9.25 1.00 4.68
C GLU A 9 9.24 -0.30 5.50
N GLY A 10 9.48 -0.23 6.82
CA GLY A 10 9.32 -1.37 7.72
C GLY A 10 7.88 -1.86 7.81
N LEU A 11 6.90 -0.95 7.82
CA LEU A 11 5.47 -1.27 7.85
C LEU A 11 5.00 -1.86 6.52
N LYS A 12 5.48 -1.30 5.40
CA LYS A 12 5.31 -1.85 4.06
C LYS A 12 5.93 -3.24 3.99
N GLN A 13 7.17 -3.43 4.40
CA GLN A 13 7.85 -4.72 4.39
C GLN A 13 7.11 -5.74 5.28
N ALA A 14 6.69 -5.37 6.49
CA ALA A 14 5.93 -6.26 7.36
C ALA A 14 4.56 -6.63 6.78
N TYR A 15 3.82 -5.67 6.21
CA TYR A 15 2.55 -5.92 5.52
C TYR A 15 2.75 -6.79 4.27
N LEU A 16 3.81 -6.50 3.51
CA LEU A 16 4.16 -7.23 2.30
C LEU A 16 4.48 -8.70 2.63
N GLN A 17 5.33 -8.89 3.64
CA GLN A 17 5.77 -10.19 4.13
C GLN A 17 4.63 -11.00 4.75
N ALA A 18 3.67 -10.35 5.45
CA ALA A 18 2.62 -11.02 6.19
C ALA A 18 1.32 -11.25 5.40
N HIS A 19 1.00 -10.42 4.41
CA HIS A 19 -0.32 -10.44 3.75
C HIS A 19 -0.27 -10.47 2.24
N VAL A 20 0.62 -9.71 1.64
CA VAL A 20 0.75 -9.67 0.18
C VAL A 20 1.39 -10.97 -0.31
N SER A 21 2.49 -11.46 0.28
CA SER A 21 3.11 -12.73 -0.15
C SER A 21 2.17 -13.94 -0.17
N ASP A 22 1.15 -13.98 0.69
CA ASP A 22 0.19 -15.09 0.75
C ASP A 22 -0.99 -14.93 -0.23
N THR A 23 -1.30 -13.69 -0.64
CA THR A 23 -2.45 -13.37 -1.50
C THR A 23 -2.08 -13.06 -2.95
N LEU A 24 -0.80 -12.80 -3.24
CA LEU A 24 -0.26 -12.34 -4.53
C LEU A 24 0.54 -13.33 -5.33
N THR A 25 0.84 -14.50 -4.77
CA THR A 25 1.46 -15.62 -5.50
C THR A 25 0.62 -16.11 -6.69
N GLY A 26 -0.63 -15.63 -6.84
CA GLY A 26 -1.48 -15.91 -7.99
C GLY A 26 -1.52 -14.85 -9.11
N ASP A 27 -1.02 -13.62 -8.92
CA ASP A 27 -1.19 -12.54 -9.93
C ASP A 27 -0.11 -11.45 -9.87
N GLU A 28 0.73 -11.37 -10.92
CA GLU A 28 1.80 -10.37 -11.08
C GLU A 28 1.29 -8.92 -11.10
N GLU A 29 0.06 -8.67 -11.55
CA GLU A 29 -0.46 -7.31 -11.70
C GLU A 29 -0.64 -6.66 -10.33
N CYS A 30 -1.18 -7.42 -9.38
CA CYS A 30 -1.42 -6.95 -8.03
C CYS A 30 -0.08 -6.65 -7.30
N ALA A 31 1.03 -7.34 -7.62
CA ALA A 31 2.32 -7.19 -6.94
C ALA A 31 2.92 -5.81 -7.19
N ARG A 32 2.77 -5.33 -8.42
CA ARG A 32 3.16 -3.98 -8.84
C ARG A 32 2.44 -2.88 -8.06
N TYR A 33 1.18 -3.11 -7.68
CA TYR A 33 0.36 -2.12 -6.97
C TYR A 33 0.57 -2.16 -5.46
N ALA A 34 0.92 -3.32 -4.90
CA ALA A 34 1.22 -3.46 -3.46
C ALA A 34 2.33 -2.49 -3.01
N ASP A 35 3.35 -2.27 -3.84
CA ASP A 35 4.41 -1.30 -3.59
C ASP A 35 3.93 0.17 -3.55
N GLN A 36 2.82 0.47 -4.22
CA GLN A 36 2.28 1.83 -4.37
C GLN A 36 1.31 2.20 -3.24
N LEU A 37 0.68 1.20 -2.60
CA LEU A 37 -0.33 1.39 -1.55
C LEU A 37 0.17 2.24 -0.38
N GLY A 38 1.41 2.03 0.09
CA GLY A 38 1.97 2.83 1.18
C GLY A 38 2.22 4.29 0.81
N THR A 39 2.37 4.61 -0.47
CA THR A 39 2.51 6.01 -0.94
C THR A 39 1.14 6.63 -1.21
N TYR A 40 0.19 5.82 -1.67
CA TYR A 40 -1.23 6.18 -1.81
C TYR A 40 -1.86 6.56 -0.47
N ALA A 41 -1.71 5.74 0.58
CA ALA A 41 -2.26 6.00 1.92
C ALA A 41 -1.74 7.29 2.59
N ARG A 42 -0.65 7.87 2.06
CA ARG A 42 -0.11 9.15 2.53
C ARG A 42 -0.48 10.34 1.64
N GLY A 43 -1.28 10.11 0.60
CA GLY A 43 -1.61 11.12 -0.42
C GLY A 43 -0.38 11.61 -1.20
N ARG A 44 0.69 10.81 -1.31
CA ARG A 44 1.94 11.22 -1.98
C ARG A 44 2.18 10.53 -3.32
N LEU A 45 1.20 9.78 -3.81
CA LEU A 45 1.33 9.08 -5.07
C LEU A 45 1.19 10.08 -6.23
N ARG A 46 1.99 9.91 -7.29
CA ARG A 46 1.84 10.77 -8.49
C ARG A 46 0.48 10.50 -9.13
N VAL A 47 -0.19 11.54 -9.59
CA VAL A 47 -1.55 11.48 -10.19
C VAL A 47 -1.73 10.36 -11.22
N ARG A 48 -0.74 10.13 -12.10
CA ARG A 48 -0.80 9.04 -13.09
C ARG A 48 -0.78 7.65 -12.45
N ALA A 49 0.08 7.44 -11.46
CA ALA A 49 0.17 6.18 -10.74
C ALA A 49 -1.07 5.95 -9.87
N GLU A 50 -1.58 7.01 -9.24
CA GLU A 50 -2.82 6.96 -8.47
C GLU A 50 -4.03 6.56 -9.32
N ARG A 51 -4.14 7.12 -10.53
CA ARG A 51 -5.23 6.75 -11.45
C ARG A 51 -5.17 5.27 -11.85
N GLY A 52 -3.96 4.75 -12.10
CA GLY A 52 -3.75 3.33 -12.41
C GLY A 52 -4.08 2.43 -11.22
N LEU A 53 -3.59 2.79 -10.03
CA LEU A 53 -3.92 2.09 -8.79
C LEU A 53 -5.44 2.08 -8.55
N ARG A 54 -6.11 3.22 -8.66
CA ARG A 54 -7.58 3.30 -8.50
C ARG A 54 -8.33 2.38 -9.44
N LYS A 55 -7.94 2.34 -10.72
CA LYS A 55 -8.56 1.41 -11.69
C LYS A 55 -8.38 -0.05 -11.24
N HIS A 56 -7.18 -0.42 -10.82
CA HIS A 56 -6.94 -1.76 -10.29
C HIS A 56 -7.76 -2.04 -9.02
N LEU A 57 -7.90 -1.06 -8.13
CA LEU A 57 -8.76 -1.14 -6.96
C LEU A 57 -10.25 -1.25 -7.31
N GLU A 58 -10.71 -0.93 -8.52
CA GLU A 58 -12.09 -1.18 -8.94
C GLU A 58 -12.31 -2.66 -9.29
N GLU A 59 -11.26 -3.35 -9.73
CA GLU A 59 -11.31 -4.72 -10.24
C GLU A 59 -10.78 -5.75 -9.22
N CYS A 60 -9.93 -5.35 -8.26
CA CYS A 60 -9.28 -6.24 -7.31
C CYS A 60 -9.72 -5.98 -5.85
N ALA A 61 -10.53 -6.90 -5.31
CA ALA A 61 -10.98 -6.83 -3.92
C ALA A 61 -9.85 -6.96 -2.90
N ARG A 62 -8.78 -7.72 -3.23
CA ARG A 62 -7.63 -7.93 -2.35
C ARG A 62 -6.83 -6.64 -2.15
N CYS A 63 -6.50 -5.96 -3.25
CA CYS A 63 -5.81 -4.68 -3.20
C CYS A 63 -6.66 -3.57 -2.57
N ARG A 64 -8.00 -3.62 -2.69
CA ARG A 64 -8.90 -2.71 -1.94
C ARG A 64 -8.76 -2.89 -0.44
N LEU A 65 -8.87 -4.13 0.03
CA LEU A 65 -8.75 -4.42 1.46
C LEU A 65 -7.37 -3.97 1.98
N ALA A 66 -6.32 -4.22 1.20
CA ALA A 66 -4.98 -3.79 1.54
C ALA A 66 -4.81 -2.27 1.64
N ALA A 67 -5.42 -1.52 0.71
CA ALA A 67 -5.41 -0.05 0.75
C ALA A 67 -6.04 0.46 2.05
N THR A 68 -7.21 -0.04 2.42
CA THR A 68 -7.92 0.34 3.66
C THR A 68 -7.10 0.02 4.91
N GLN A 69 -6.54 -1.18 5.00
CA GLN A 69 -5.71 -1.58 6.16
C GLN A 69 -4.49 -0.67 6.33
N ILE A 70 -3.85 -0.29 5.22
CA ILE A 70 -2.68 0.60 5.26
C ILE A 70 -3.09 2.03 5.68
N GLU A 71 -4.25 2.52 5.24
CA GLU A 71 -4.79 3.82 5.65
C GLU A 71 -5.16 3.87 7.14
N GLU A 72 -5.77 2.81 7.66
CA GLU A 72 -6.08 2.66 9.09
C GLU A 72 -4.81 2.71 9.95
N VAL A 73 -3.77 1.96 9.57
CA VAL A 73 -2.49 1.98 10.30
C VAL A 73 -1.77 3.32 10.15
N ALA A 74 -1.84 3.95 8.97
CA ALA A 74 -1.22 5.25 8.74
C ALA A 74 -1.89 6.39 9.53
N SER A 75 -3.22 6.32 9.72
CA SER A 75 -3.99 7.31 10.49
C SER A 75 -3.85 7.16 12.00
N GLY A 76 -3.56 5.95 12.49
CA GLY A 76 -3.32 5.66 13.91
C GLY A 76 -1.96 6.12 14.46
N ILE A 77 -1.03 6.57 13.61
CA ILE A 77 0.31 7.02 14.03
C ILE A 77 0.40 8.55 13.89
N PRO A 78 0.24 9.33 14.99
CA PRO A 78 0.40 10.77 14.92
C PRO A 78 1.82 11.15 14.49
N ALA A 79 1.91 12.00 13.46
CA ALA A 79 3.17 12.55 12.99
C ALA A 79 3.60 13.72 13.89
N VAL A 80 4.22 13.42 15.03
CA VAL A 80 4.95 14.40 15.86
C VAL A 80 6.43 14.41 15.49
#